data_AF-A0A4R2IPH9-F1
#
_entry.id   AF-A0A4R2IPH9-F1
#
_cell.length_a   1.000
_cell.length_b   1.000
_cell.length_c   1.000
_cell.angle_alpha   90.00
_cell.angle_beta   90.00
_cell.angle_gamma   90.00
#
_symmetry.space_group_name_H-M   'P 1'
#
loop_
_entity.id
_entity.type
_entity.pdbx_description
1 polymer ?
#
loop_
_entity_poly.entity_id
_entity_poly.type
_entity_poly.pdbx_seq_one_letter_code
_entity_poly.pdbx_strand_id
1 'polypeptide(L)'
;MAGQGDRFPGSARLHLVDGVALLRTEEQVFEEMLVGWRNQQLARNLALSTIEKRAGRLRAFVEHTGGAFPWQWTPQHADEWFGDLQAVRACAHSTLRSYQDALRSFCAYVADLAYDWISVCEQRFGTHPIQVVHEWDTAAHVQKTESRPNKRAFTVDELQDFLRLRRRAGDEGPRSELKGLVTPVPGRDPGQDRV
;
A
#
# COMPACT_ATOMS: atom_id res chain seq x y z
N MET A 1 -5.90 -15.93 -38.88
CA MET A 1 -6.66 -15.11 -37.92
C MET A 1 -5.69 -14.60 -36.87
N ALA A 2 -5.33 -13.32 -36.93
CA ALA A 2 -4.37 -12.72 -36.00
C ALA A 2 -5.11 -12.38 -34.70
N GLY A 3 -4.78 -13.09 -33.63
CA GLY A 3 -5.20 -12.73 -32.28
C GLY A 3 -4.48 -11.46 -31.87
N GLN A 4 -5.21 -10.34 -31.89
CA GLN A 4 -4.81 -9.09 -31.25
C GLN A 4 -4.69 -9.38 -29.75
N GLY A 5 -3.51 -9.80 -29.30
CA GLY A 5 -3.20 -9.97 -27.89
C GLY A 5 -3.45 -8.63 -27.21
N ASP A 6 -4.43 -8.62 -26.32
CA ASP A 6 -4.83 -7.45 -25.56
C ASP A 6 -3.58 -6.86 -24.89
N ARG A 7 -3.25 -5.62 -25.26
CA ARG A 7 -2.01 -4.96 -24.82
C ARG A 7 -2.25 -4.41 -23.42
N PHE A 8 -2.06 -5.26 -22.42
CA PHE A 8 -2.22 -4.83 -21.04
C PHE A 8 -1.21 -3.72 -20.70
N PRO A 9 -1.64 -2.63 -20.05
CA PRO A 9 -0.74 -1.62 -19.50
C PRO A 9 0.31 -2.30 -18.60
N GLY A 10 1.59 -2.17 -18.97
CA GLY A 10 2.71 -2.80 -18.26
C GLY A 10 3.27 -4.09 -18.87
N SER A 11 2.76 -4.56 -20.01
CA SER A 11 3.36 -5.73 -20.70
C SER A 11 4.80 -5.45 -21.13
N ALA A 12 5.67 -6.45 -21.01
CA ALA A 12 7.10 -6.31 -21.34
C ALA A 12 7.35 -5.80 -22.78
N ARG A 13 6.47 -6.16 -23.72
CA ARG A 13 6.54 -5.76 -25.14
C ARG A 13 6.31 -4.27 -25.40
N LEU A 14 5.69 -3.54 -24.46
CA LEU A 14 5.48 -2.09 -24.59
C LEU A 14 6.70 -1.28 -24.12
N HIS A 15 7.58 -1.91 -23.33
CA HIS A 15 8.62 -1.24 -22.56
C HIS A 15 10.03 -1.46 -23.12
N LEU A 16 10.21 -2.46 -23.99
CA LEU A 16 11.50 -2.82 -24.57
C LEU A 16 11.59 -2.33 -26.02
N VAL A 17 12.21 -1.16 -26.23
CA VAL A 17 12.60 -0.68 -27.57
C VAL A 17 14.04 -1.14 -27.84
N ASP A 18 14.21 -1.98 -28.87
CA ASP A 18 15.51 -2.51 -29.30
C ASP A 18 16.38 -1.40 -29.91
N GLY A 19 17.58 -1.14 -29.37
CA GLY A 19 18.53 -0.29 -30.09
C GLY A 19 19.79 0.19 -29.37
N VAL A 20 19.94 0.01 -28.05
CA VAL A 20 21.15 0.48 -27.35
C VAL A 20 21.79 -0.68 -26.60
N ALA A 21 23.06 -0.96 -26.89
CA ALA A 21 23.87 -1.89 -26.12
C ALA A 21 24.05 -1.33 -24.71
N LEU A 22 23.29 -1.85 -23.75
CA LEU A 22 23.18 -1.31 -22.40
C LEU A 22 24.15 -2.03 -21.47
N LEU A 23 25.09 -1.29 -20.89
CA LEU A 23 26.04 -1.78 -19.89
C LEU A 23 25.37 -2.25 -18.57
N ARG A 24 24.03 -2.19 -18.48
CA ARG A 24 23.19 -2.60 -17.32
C ARG A 24 21.82 -3.13 -17.78
N THR A 25 21.80 -4.12 -18.69
CA THR A 25 20.54 -4.70 -19.21
C THR A 25 19.59 -5.17 -18.10
N GLU A 26 20.14 -5.72 -17.02
CA GLU A 26 19.35 -6.24 -15.88
C GLU A 26 18.60 -5.13 -15.14
N GLU A 27 19.30 -4.04 -14.81
CA GLU A 27 18.74 -2.89 -14.09
C GLU A 27 17.63 -2.22 -14.89
N GLN A 28 17.81 -2.08 -16.21
CA GLN A 28 16.76 -1.53 -17.05
C GLN A 28 15.52 -2.42 -17.10
N VAL A 29 15.68 -3.75 -17.26
CA VAL A 29 14.52 -4.65 -17.29
C VAL A 29 13.77 -4.58 -15.96
N PHE A 30 14.49 -4.47 -14.84
CA PHE A 30 13.87 -4.25 -13.53
C PHE A 30 13.11 -2.92 -13.45
N GLU A 31 13.67 -1.82 -13.92
CA GLU A 31 12.96 -0.54 -13.96
C GLU A 31 11.70 -0.60 -14.81
N GLU A 32 11.76 -1.24 -15.97
CA GLU A 32 10.58 -1.41 -16.84
C GLU A 32 9.51 -2.28 -16.17
N MET A 33 9.90 -3.33 -15.44
CA MET A 33 8.95 -4.10 -14.61
C MET A 33 8.30 -3.23 -13.55
N LEU A 34 9.05 -2.33 -12.88
CA LEU A 34 8.51 -1.40 -11.89
C LEU A 34 7.54 -0.39 -12.53
N VAL A 35 7.83 0.11 -13.73
CA VAL A 35 6.93 1.00 -14.49
C VAL A 35 5.65 0.27 -14.84
N GLY A 36 5.74 -0.96 -15.35
CA GLY A 36 4.56 -1.76 -15.67
C GLY A 36 3.72 -2.09 -14.43
N TRP A 37 4.38 -2.43 -13.32
CA TRP A 37 3.71 -2.67 -12.04
C TRP A 37 3.03 -1.42 -11.47
N ARG A 38 3.67 -0.25 -11.62
CA ARG A 38 3.05 1.05 -11.29
C ARG A 38 1.77 1.26 -12.09
N ASN A 39 1.79 0.98 -13.39
CA ASN A 39 0.61 1.12 -14.26
C ASN A 39 -0.51 0.16 -13.85
N GLN A 40 -0.18 -1.09 -13.49
CA GLN A 40 -1.15 -2.04 -12.94
C GLN A 40 -1.78 -1.53 -11.63
N GLN A 41 -0.98 -0.99 -10.72
CA GLN A 41 -1.49 -0.48 -9.44
C GLN A 41 -2.33 0.78 -9.61
N LEU A 42 -2.00 1.64 -10.57
CA LEU A 42 -2.83 2.80 -10.95
C LEU A 42 -4.19 2.37 -11.49
N ALA A 43 -4.23 1.35 -12.35
CA ALA A 43 -5.49 0.79 -12.84
C ALA A 43 -6.39 0.23 -11.71
N ARG A 44 -5.79 -0.13 -10.55
CA ARG A 44 -6.49 -0.57 -9.33
C ARG A 44 -6.82 0.58 -8.37
N ASN A 45 -6.70 1.83 -8.80
CA ASN A 45 -6.96 3.06 -8.02
C ASN A 45 -6.12 3.18 -6.73
N LEU A 46 -4.90 2.62 -6.72
CA LEU A 46 -3.98 2.86 -5.60
C LEU A 46 -3.41 4.28 -5.65
N ALA A 47 -3.26 4.90 -4.48
CA ALA A 47 -2.62 6.21 -4.36
C ALA A 47 -1.16 6.16 -4.82
N LEU A 48 -0.74 7.15 -5.62
CA LEU A 48 0.64 7.29 -6.11
C LEU A 48 1.69 7.23 -4.99
N SER A 49 1.42 7.87 -3.85
CA SER A 49 2.32 7.86 -2.70
C SER A 49 2.56 6.45 -2.12
N THR A 50 1.57 5.57 -2.23
CA THR A 50 1.70 4.15 -1.83
C THR A 50 2.50 3.36 -2.86
N ILE A 51 2.28 3.64 -4.15
CA ILE A 51 3.00 2.97 -5.24
C ILE A 51 4.50 3.30 -5.17
N GLU A 52 4.86 4.58 -5.00
CA GLU A 52 6.24 5.04 -4.84
C GLU A 52 6.91 4.38 -3.63
N LYS A 53 6.23 4.32 -2.48
CA LYS A 53 6.74 3.62 -1.28
C LYS A 53 6.97 2.13 -1.53
N ARG A 54 6.08 1.48 -2.27
CA ARG A 54 6.21 0.07 -2.62
C ARG A 54 7.40 -0.17 -3.56
N ALA A 55 7.57 0.66 -4.59
CA ALA A 55 8.72 0.59 -5.49
C ALA A 55 10.04 0.82 -4.73
N GLY A 56 10.09 1.81 -3.82
CA GLY A 56 11.25 2.06 -2.98
C GLY A 56 11.65 0.86 -2.11
N ARG A 57 10.69 0.07 -1.64
CA ARG A 57 10.97 -1.17 -0.88
C ARG A 57 11.60 -2.24 -1.77
N LEU A 58 11.14 -2.39 -3.01
CA LEU A 58 11.73 -3.34 -3.95
C LEU A 58 13.18 -2.95 -4.30
N ARG A 59 13.45 -1.65 -4.51
CA ARG A 59 14.82 -1.17 -4.70
C ARG A 59 15.71 -1.46 -3.49
N ALA A 60 15.19 -1.22 -2.28
CA ALA A 60 15.91 -1.54 -1.04
C ALA A 60 16.14 -3.05 -0.86
N PHE A 61 15.27 -3.90 -1.40
CA PHE A 61 15.46 -5.34 -1.42
C PHE A 61 16.59 -5.74 -2.38
N VAL A 62 16.59 -5.22 -3.61
CA VAL A 62 17.67 -5.43 -4.58
C VAL A 62 19.03 -5.06 -3.97
N GLU A 63 19.12 -3.88 -3.34
CA GLU A 63 20.33 -3.43 -2.64
C GLU A 63 20.75 -4.40 -1.53
N HIS A 64 19.80 -4.89 -0.73
CA HIS A 64 20.08 -5.83 0.33
C HIS A 64 20.63 -7.17 -0.18
N THR A 65 20.11 -7.65 -1.32
CA THR A 65 20.57 -8.89 -1.95
C THR A 65 21.88 -8.76 -2.73
N GLY A 66 22.57 -7.61 -2.64
CA GLY A 66 23.81 -7.37 -3.37
C GLY A 66 23.62 -7.14 -4.88
N GLY A 67 22.45 -6.64 -5.27
CA GLY A 67 22.12 -6.38 -6.68
C GLY A 67 21.44 -7.53 -7.40
N ALA A 68 20.91 -8.54 -6.68
CA ALA A 68 20.15 -9.61 -7.32
C ALA A 68 18.79 -9.11 -7.83
N PHE A 69 18.44 -9.49 -9.05
CA PHE A 69 17.20 -9.08 -9.71
C PHE A 69 16.09 -10.14 -9.60
N PRO A 70 14.83 -9.84 -9.97
CA PRO A 70 13.68 -10.70 -9.68
C PRO A 70 13.77 -12.15 -10.15
N TRP A 71 14.50 -12.42 -11.23
CA TRP A 71 14.73 -13.76 -11.78
C TRP A 71 15.84 -14.55 -11.07
N GLN A 72 16.50 -13.97 -10.07
CA GLN A 72 17.50 -14.59 -9.20
C GLN A 72 17.07 -14.62 -7.73
N TRP A 73 15.91 -14.06 -7.40
CA TRP A 73 15.45 -14.03 -6.02
C TRP A 73 15.11 -15.44 -5.54
N THR A 74 15.47 -15.71 -4.29
CA THR A 74 15.17 -16.95 -3.60
C THR A 74 14.33 -16.64 -2.35
N PRO A 75 13.58 -17.63 -1.81
CA PRO A 75 12.91 -17.47 -0.53
C PRO A 75 13.89 -17.08 0.60
N GLN A 76 15.12 -17.61 0.57
CA GLN A 76 16.16 -17.31 1.54
C GLN A 76 16.52 -15.81 1.54
N HIS A 77 16.68 -15.18 0.38
CA HIS A 77 16.93 -13.74 0.30
C HIS A 77 15.82 -12.93 0.98
N ALA A 78 14.55 -13.35 0.81
CA ALA A 78 13.42 -12.68 1.43
C ALA A 78 13.42 -12.86 2.97
N ASP A 79 13.66 -14.07 3.45
CA ASP A 79 13.72 -14.38 4.89
C ASP A 79 14.85 -13.62 5.60
N GLU A 80 16.04 -13.58 5.01
CA GLU A 80 17.18 -12.82 5.53
C GLU A 80 16.84 -11.33 5.63
N TRP A 81 16.23 -10.76 4.60
CA TRP A 81 15.82 -9.36 4.60
C TRP A 81 14.77 -9.06 5.67
N PHE A 82 13.77 -9.93 5.84
CA PHE A 82 12.74 -9.76 6.87
C PHE A 82 13.32 -9.89 8.28
N GLY A 83 14.25 -10.82 8.48
CA GLY A 83 15.02 -10.96 9.71
C GLY A 83 15.78 -9.68 10.06
N ASP A 84 16.49 -9.11 9.10
CA ASP A 84 17.28 -7.88 9.29
C ASP A 84 16.40 -6.65 9.56
N LEU A 85 15.27 -6.51 8.87
CA LEU A 85 14.31 -5.44 9.13
C LEU A 85 13.76 -5.50 10.56
N GLN A 86 13.57 -6.69 11.10
CA GLN A 86 13.11 -6.89 12.48
C GLN A 86 14.23 -6.68 13.50
N ALA A 87 15.40 -7.29 13.27
CA ALA A 87 16.50 -7.34 14.23
C ALA A 87 17.31 -6.03 14.28
N VAL A 88 17.65 -5.47 13.11
CA VAL A 88 18.53 -4.30 13.02
C VAL A 88 17.73 -3.02 13.05
N ARG A 89 16.59 -2.97 12.36
CA ARG A 89 15.81 -1.74 12.20
C ARG A 89 14.65 -1.59 13.18
N ALA A 90 14.44 -2.59 14.06
CA ALA A 90 13.34 -2.64 15.02
C ALA A 90 11.98 -2.25 14.41
N CYS A 91 11.75 -2.64 13.15
CA CYS A 91 10.56 -2.23 12.41
C CYS A 91 9.30 -2.77 13.09
N ALA A 92 8.27 -1.93 13.17
CA ALA A 92 6.96 -2.37 13.63
C ALA A 92 6.40 -3.48 12.71
N HIS A 93 5.61 -4.40 13.28
CA HIS A 93 5.00 -5.51 12.52
C HIS A 93 4.15 -5.04 11.33
N SER A 94 3.45 -3.90 11.48
CA SER A 94 2.70 -3.28 10.39
C SER A 94 3.60 -2.85 9.23
N THR A 95 4.82 -2.40 9.54
CA THR A 95 5.82 -2.04 8.54
C THR A 95 6.34 -3.29 7.85
N LEU A 96 6.72 -4.33 8.61
CA LEU A 96 7.21 -5.59 8.06
C LEU A 96 6.18 -6.25 7.13
N ARG A 97 4.91 -6.30 7.55
CA ARG A 97 3.82 -6.80 6.71
C ARG A 97 3.66 -6.00 5.42
N SER A 98 3.83 -4.68 5.49
CA SER A 98 3.79 -3.82 4.31
C SER A 98 4.95 -4.09 3.33
N TYR A 99 6.11 -4.50 3.83
CA TYR A 99 7.24 -4.93 3.00
C TYR A 99 6.97 -6.28 2.34
N GLN A 100 6.50 -7.26 3.13
CA GLN A 100 6.09 -8.58 2.64
C GLN A 100 5.00 -8.48 1.56
N ASP A 101 3.97 -7.67 1.78
CA ASP A 101 2.88 -7.45 0.83
C ASP A 101 3.38 -6.80 -0.48
N ALA A 102 4.32 -5.86 -0.39
CA ALA A 102 4.90 -5.22 -1.56
C ALA A 102 5.68 -6.23 -2.41
N LEU A 103 6.54 -7.05 -1.78
CA LEU A 103 7.32 -8.07 -2.46
C LEU A 103 6.44 -9.15 -3.08
N ARG A 104 5.48 -9.68 -2.30
CA ARG A 104 4.52 -10.70 -2.76
C ARG A 104 3.71 -10.23 -3.97
N SER A 105 3.16 -9.02 -3.90
CA SER A 105 2.32 -8.48 -4.98
C SER A 105 3.11 -8.12 -6.24
N PHE A 106 4.38 -7.76 -6.10
CA PHE A 106 5.27 -7.60 -7.25
C PHE A 106 5.63 -8.94 -7.89
N CYS A 107 6.06 -9.94 -7.09
CA CYS A 107 6.35 -11.28 -7.58
C CYS A 107 5.14 -11.91 -8.29
N ALA A 108 3.93 -11.72 -7.75
CA ALA A 108 2.70 -12.18 -8.40
C ALA A 108 2.44 -11.49 -9.75
N TYR A 109 2.84 -10.22 -9.90
CA TYR A 109 2.70 -9.48 -11.17
C TYR A 109 3.72 -9.95 -12.22
N VAL A 110 4.99 -10.12 -11.84
CA VAL A 110 6.03 -10.55 -12.80
C VAL A 110 5.92 -12.03 -13.17
N ALA A 111 5.36 -12.87 -12.30
CA ALA A 111 5.09 -14.28 -12.56
C ALA A 111 3.76 -14.52 -13.30
N ASP A 112 2.98 -13.47 -13.58
CA ASP A 112 1.72 -13.60 -14.32
C ASP A 112 1.99 -13.66 -15.84
N LEU A 113 1.54 -14.74 -16.47
CA LEU A 113 1.67 -14.99 -17.90
C LEU A 113 1.03 -13.91 -18.77
N ALA A 114 0.03 -13.17 -18.24
CA ALA A 114 -0.64 -12.09 -18.97
C ALA A 114 0.32 -10.93 -19.33
N TYR A 115 1.41 -10.76 -18.59
CA TYR A 115 2.36 -9.64 -18.80
C TYR A 115 3.63 -10.05 -19.56
N ASP A 116 3.81 -11.34 -19.84
CA ASP A 116 4.91 -11.91 -20.64
C ASP A 116 6.33 -11.67 -20.06
N TRP A 117 6.44 -11.25 -18.80
CA TRP A 117 7.73 -11.02 -18.13
C TRP A 117 8.52 -12.31 -17.94
N ILE A 118 7.85 -13.44 -17.72
CA ILE A 118 8.48 -14.77 -17.66
C ILE A 118 9.24 -15.04 -18.96
N SER A 119 8.56 -14.96 -20.11
CA SER A 119 9.17 -15.24 -21.42
C SER A 119 10.35 -14.30 -21.71
N VAL A 120 10.23 -13.02 -21.35
CA VAL A 120 11.30 -12.04 -21.53
C VAL A 120 12.52 -12.35 -20.65
N CYS A 121 12.30 -12.73 -19.40
CA CYS A 121 13.39 -13.11 -18.50
C CYS A 121 14.06 -14.41 -18.95
N GLU A 122 13.31 -15.42 -19.37
CA GLU A 122 13.88 -16.67 -19.85
C GLU A 122 14.72 -16.46 -21.12
N GLN A 123 14.24 -15.66 -22.07
CA GLN A 123 14.98 -15.38 -23.30
C GLN A 123 16.24 -14.55 -23.08
N ARG A 124 16.23 -13.62 -22.12
CA ARG A 124 17.34 -12.68 -21.89
C ARG A 124 18.35 -13.16 -20.84
N PHE A 125 17.88 -13.83 -19.80
CA PHE A 125 18.67 -14.17 -18.61
C PHE A 125 18.70 -15.68 -18.33
N GLY A 126 17.92 -16.49 -19.04
CA GLY A 126 17.88 -17.95 -18.88
C GLY A 126 17.13 -18.43 -17.63
N THR A 127 16.57 -17.52 -16.83
CA THR A 127 15.77 -17.82 -15.64
C THR A 127 14.51 -16.97 -15.62
N HIS A 128 13.53 -17.33 -14.80
CA HIS A 128 12.26 -16.60 -14.68
C HIS A 128 12.02 -16.14 -13.23
N PRO A 129 11.28 -15.04 -13.03
CA PRO A 129 10.86 -14.64 -11.70
C PRO A 129 9.88 -15.65 -11.09
N ILE A 130 10.05 -15.93 -9.81
CA ILE A 130 9.20 -16.82 -9.02
C ILE A 130 8.55 -16.08 -7.84
N GLN A 131 7.50 -16.65 -7.26
CA GLN A 131 7.01 -16.19 -5.97
C GLN A 131 7.99 -16.60 -4.87
N VAL A 132 8.61 -15.61 -4.21
CA VAL A 132 9.57 -15.87 -3.12
C VAL A 132 8.93 -15.71 -1.74
N VAL A 133 7.78 -15.03 -1.64
CA VAL A 133 7.08 -14.80 -0.37
C VAL A 133 5.84 -15.68 -0.30
N HIS A 134 5.85 -16.68 0.58
CA HIS A 134 4.74 -17.59 0.79
C HIS A 134 3.95 -17.22 2.05
N GLU A 135 2.74 -17.77 2.19
CA GLU A 135 1.86 -17.49 3.34
C GLU A 135 2.43 -18.03 4.67
N TRP A 136 3.22 -19.11 4.61
CA TRP A 136 3.82 -19.74 5.79
C TRP A 136 4.97 -18.94 6.40
N ASP A 137 5.72 -18.17 5.61
CA ASP A 137 6.79 -17.25 6.08
C ASP A 137 6.23 -16.18 7.05
N THR A 138 4.95 -15.83 6.87
CA THR A 138 4.23 -14.87 7.70
C THR A 138 3.82 -15.50 9.05
N ALA A 139 3.48 -16.78 9.08
CA ALA A 139 3.01 -17.49 10.28
C ALA A 139 4.15 -17.91 11.22
N ALA A 140 5.30 -18.33 10.69
CA ALA A 140 6.47 -18.70 11.49
C ALA A 140 7.03 -17.50 12.31
N HIS A 141 6.95 -16.29 11.76
CA HIS A 141 7.31 -15.05 12.45
C HIS A 141 6.27 -14.60 13.49
N VAL A 142 5.00 -15.03 13.35
CA VAL A 142 3.92 -14.77 14.32
C VAL A 142 4.10 -15.62 15.57
N GLN A 143 4.49 -16.89 15.45
CA GLN A 143 4.66 -17.79 16.60
C GLN A 143 5.83 -17.43 17.52
N LYS A 144 6.90 -16.82 17.01
CA LYS A 144 7.99 -16.27 17.85
C LYS A 144 7.59 -15.00 18.62
N THR A 145 6.41 -14.42 18.36
CA THR A 145 6.04 -13.05 18.76
C THR A 145 4.66 -12.95 19.42
N GLU A 146 4.21 -13.94 20.17
CA GLU A 146 3.06 -13.76 21.07
C GLU A 146 3.41 -12.92 22.33
N SER A 147 4.70 -12.58 22.52
CA SER A 147 5.21 -11.98 23.76
C SER A 147 5.41 -10.45 23.77
N ARG A 148 4.73 -9.66 22.92
CA ARG A 148 4.87 -8.17 22.96
C ARG A 148 3.54 -7.45 23.32
N PRO A 149 3.30 -7.13 24.60
CA PRO A 149 2.08 -6.48 25.08
C PRO A 149 2.10 -4.95 24.92
N ASN A 150 2.64 -4.41 23.83
CA ASN A 150 2.85 -2.95 23.70
C ASN A 150 1.74 -2.21 22.95
N LYS A 151 0.63 -2.89 22.63
CA LYS A 151 -0.62 -2.27 22.16
C LYS A 151 -1.79 -2.92 22.88
N ARG A 152 -2.06 -2.45 24.10
CA ARG A 152 -3.33 -2.75 24.79
C ARG A 152 -4.45 -2.13 23.98
N ALA A 153 -5.47 -2.92 23.63
CA ALA A 153 -6.70 -2.39 23.06
C ALA A 153 -7.34 -1.40 24.05
N PHE A 154 -7.86 -0.28 23.56
CA PHE A 154 -8.59 0.68 24.40
C PHE A 154 -9.73 -0.05 25.13
N THR A 155 -9.90 0.23 26.41
CA THR A 155 -11.10 -0.22 27.12
C THR A 155 -12.32 0.55 26.62
N VAL A 156 -13.51 -0.02 26.84
CA VAL A 156 -14.78 0.64 26.50
C VAL A 156 -14.86 2.03 27.13
N ASP A 157 -14.34 2.20 28.34
CA ASP A 157 -14.31 3.48 29.05
C ASP A 157 -13.39 4.51 28.37
N GLU A 158 -12.18 4.10 27.98
CA GLU A 158 -11.22 4.96 27.26
C GLU A 158 -11.77 5.39 25.88
N LEU A 159 -12.50 4.51 25.22
CA LEU A 159 -13.15 4.81 23.94
C LEU A 159 -14.33 5.79 24.11
N GLN A 160 -15.09 5.63 25.19
CA GLN A 160 -16.17 6.56 25.51
C GLN A 160 -15.64 7.95 25.89
N ASP A 161 -14.55 8.03 26.65
CA ASP A 161 -13.93 9.31 27.02
C ASP A 161 -13.34 10.03 25.81
N PHE A 162 -12.71 9.29 24.89
CA PHE A 162 -12.27 9.85 23.62
C PHE A 162 -13.44 10.43 22.80
N LEU A 163 -14.55 9.69 22.70
CA LEU A 163 -15.74 10.14 21.98
C LEU A 163 -16.43 11.35 22.65
N ARG A 164 -16.43 11.41 23.99
CA ARG A 164 -16.92 12.57 24.77
C ARG A 164 -16.05 13.81 24.51
N LEU A 165 -14.74 13.66 24.54
CA LEU A 165 -13.78 14.75 24.27
C LEU A 165 -14.01 15.33 22.86
N ARG A 166 -14.21 14.47 21.86
CA ARG A 166 -14.48 14.89 20.48
C ARG A 166 -15.84 15.59 20.34
N ARG A 167 -16.86 15.17 21.09
CA ARG A 167 -18.19 15.82 21.08
C ARG A 167 -18.14 17.20 21.74
N ARG A 168 -17.35 17.36 22.80
CA ARG A 168 -17.12 18.66 23.46
C ARG A 168 -16.39 19.65 22.56
N ALA A 169 -15.40 19.17 21.80
CA ALA A 169 -14.70 19.97 20.79
C ALA A 169 -15.59 20.37 19.58
N GLY A 170 -16.73 19.69 19.38
CA GLY A 170 -17.73 20.05 18.37
C GLY A 170 -18.79 21.05 18.87
N ASP A 171 -18.85 21.31 20.19
CA ASP A 171 -19.85 22.18 20.82
C ASP A 171 -19.31 23.61 21.12
N GLU A 172 -18.02 23.85 20.85
CA GLU A 172 -17.38 25.17 20.93
C GLU A 172 -17.19 25.79 19.54
N GLY A 173 -18.32 26.04 18.86
CA GLY A 173 -18.42 27.03 17.79
C GLY A 173 -18.72 28.42 18.39
N PRO A 174 -18.26 29.53 17.77
CA PRO A 174 -18.27 30.85 18.41
C PRO A 174 -19.71 31.34 18.63
N ARG A 175 -20.10 31.53 19.90
CA ARG A 175 -21.26 32.36 20.26
C ARG A 175 -20.92 33.82 19.97
N SER A 176 -21.17 34.22 18.73
CA SER A 176 -21.21 35.61 18.29
C SER A 176 -22.41 36.32 18.93
N GLU A 177 -22.15 37.24 19.85
CA GLU A 177 -23.07 38.31 20.20
C GLU A 177 -23.31 39.20 18.98
N LEU A 178 -24.56 39.37 18.54
CA LEU A 178 -25.02 40.61 17.92
C LEU A 178 -26.54 40.76 18.12
N LYS A 179 -26.85 41.75 18.96
CA LYS A 179 -28.12 42.45 19.21
C LYS A 179 -29.05 42.60 18.01
N GLY A 180 -30.35 42.59 18.27
CA GLY A 180 -31.37 43.21 17.41
C GLY A 180 -32.74 43.20 18.06
N LEU A 181 -33.25 44.38 18.42
CA LEU A 181 -34.57 44.62 19.01
C LEU A 181 -35.71 43.97 18.19
N VAL A 182 -36.61 43.28 18.86
CA VAL A 182 -38.01 43.15 18.41
C VAL A 182 -38.90 43.52 19.58
N THR A 183 -39.56 44.67 19.45
CA THR A 183 -40.61 45.21 20.30
C THR A 183 -41.83 44.29 20.35
N PRO A 184 -42.58 44.23 21.46
CA PRO A 184 -43.80 43.45 21.55
C PRO A 184 -44.95 44.17 20.80
N VAL A 185 -45.61 43.47 19.89
CA VAL A 185 -46.88 43.91 19.29
C VAL A 185 -48.02 43.58 20.28
N PRO A 186 -48.94 44.51 20.59
CA PRO A 186 -49.98 44.27 21.58
C PRO A 186 -51.03 43.28 21.06
N GLY A 187 -51.32 42.27 21.88
CA GLY A 187 -52.40 41.32 21.68
C GLY A 187 -53.76 42.00 21.72
N ARG A 188 -54.57 41.71 20.70
CA ARG A 188 -55.97 42.08 20.54
C ARG A 188 -56.81 41.30 21.55
N ASP A 189 -57.64 42.03 22.28
CA ASP A 189 -58.60 41.58 23.29
C ASP A 189 -59.57 40.49 22.75
N PRO A 190 -59.83 39.38 23.47
CA PRO A 190 -60.81 38.39 23.08
C PRO A 190 -62.20 38.77 23.61
N GLY A 191 -63.06 39.29 22.72
CA GLY A 191 -64.50 39.31 22.96
C GLY A 191 -65.09 37.92 22.81
N GLN A 192 -65.33 37.24 23.94
CA GLN A 192 -66.36 36.20 24.05
C GLN A 192 -67.52 36.73 24.88
N ASP A 193 -68.65 36.93 24.22
CA ASP A 193 -69.98 36.86 24.80
C ASP A 193 -70.17 35.52 25.51
N ARG A 194 -70.67 35.56 26.74
CA ARG A 194 -71.70 34.64 27.25
C ARG A 194 -72.31 35.18 28.55
N VAL A 195 -73.58 35.57 28.41
CA VAL A 195 -74.76 35.36 29.29
C VAL A 195 -74.53 35.43 30.80
#